data_AF-A0A2H6AHJ8-F1
#
_entry.id   AF-A0A2H6AHJ8-F1
#
_cell.length_a   1.000
_cell.length_b   1.000
_cell.length_c   1.000
_cell.angle_alpha   90.00
_cell.angle_beta   90.00
_cell.angle_gamma   90.00
#
_symmetry.space_group_name_H-M   'P 1'
#
loop_
_entity.id
_entity.type
_entity.pdbx_description
1 polymer ?
#
loop_
_entity_poly.entity_id
_entity_poly.type
_entity_poly.pdbx_seq_one_letter_code
_entity_poly.pdbx_strand_id
1 'polypeptide(L)'
;MREQRRVGLRVERLEDRCVPAGSVALSLFDPDPNVQGDEIAYVVGDDFDNNVIIALVPLIQGAYSAPPYFTDVTLASGRWLFVFDGDGTTRVTGGTQGDGATWAATIIQDAAVVNATQIVLNLAQGSDTVRVNYFDTDPLSLGGGGGGGGGGGGQQILPWTGILQFASGGGNDTFIADPSLLPDIIRVSGGGGGGGGGGGGGTPIPHVLFFSTGPIANDPNNSPGVQLLLGSGGNKTVTITGATFRGALAIAAGDGDDSITLQDGVTVAADVRLMLGRGNNTARLSNNVVINGHLWMSGSEGNDRLDLDGSARPVDIDGNLNFVAGNGANLLSIIRSNVNGQLNVRAGTGNDRVLLRQSNFGIGLDIRTGQGNDSVEMFRSTMGANPSDIGQVSGELRFVKTSGDGTLKVLQSVVHGDLFTSLNSGNDAVVIQNSQIDGVANLYTYGPGADRDMVTISGSRFYSPLTVRTGIGNDSISIAGRNQFFGNVLIDANLGNDVVLISNNTFYGSIVATLGAGNDYGNVIGNRFLGASATIDGGSGRDQIFQSRNQGRSSFRNFP
;
A
#
# COMPACT_ATOMS: atom_id res chain seq x y z
N MET A 1 39.99 -15.95 -53.82
CA MET A 1 38.53 -15.70 -53.81
C MET A 1 37.86 -16.99 -53.39
N ARG A 2 37.36 -17.07 -52.14
CA ARG A 2 36.62 -18.25 -51.67
C ARG A 2 35.14 -18.11 -52.06
N GLU A 3 34.57 -19.25 -52.44
CA GLU A 3 33.20 -19.38 -52.95
C GLU A 3 32.20 -19.15 -51.80
N GLN A 4 31.41 -18.07 -51.88
CA GLN A 4 30.29 -17.83 -50.97
C GLN A 4 29.23 -18.92 -51.25
N ARG A 5 29.12 -19.93 -50.38
CA ARG A 5 27.96 -20.83 -50.41
C ARG A 5 26.75 -20.09 -49.86
N ARG A 6 25.94 -19.54 -50.75
CA ARG A 6 24.62 -18.99 -50.41
C ARG A 6 23.60 -20.12 -50.45
N VAL A 7 23.07 -20.51 -49.29
CA VAL A 7 21.85 -21.30 -49.22
C VAL A 7 20.69 -20.32 -49.17
N GLY A 8 20.00 -20.13 -50.29
CA GLY A 8 18.79 -19.32 -50.34
C GLY A 8 17.61 -20.12 -49.82
N LEU A 9 17.15 -19.83 -48.61
CA LEU A 9 15.82 -20.26 -48.17
C LEU A 9 14.79 -19.44 -48.94
N ARG A 10 14.00 -20.10 -49.79
CA ARG A 10 12.84 -19.49 -50.43
C ARG A 10 11.62 -19.73 -49.55
N VAL A 11 10.93 -18.66 -49.20
CA VAL A 11 9.58 -18.74 -48.64
C VAL A 11 8.64 -19.11 -49.78
N GLU A 12 8.12 -20.33 -49.78
CA GLU A 12 7.03 -20.72 -50.67
C GLU A 12 5.70 -20.24 -50.09
N ARG A 13 4.78 -19.86 -50.97
CA ARG A 13 3.43 -19.42 -50.60
C ARG A 13 2.66 -20.66 -50.12
N LEU A 14 2.31 -20.68 -48.83
CA LEU A 14 1.58 -21.80 -48.24
C LEU A 14 0.22 -21.99 -48.94
N GLU A 15 -0.12 -23.24 -49.27
CA GLU A 15 -1.47 -23.60 -49.71
C GLU A 15 -2.43 -23.53 -48.50
N ASP A 16 -3.72 -23.26 -48.72
CA ASP A 16 -4.77 -23.10 -47.68
C ASP A 16 -4.96 -24.28 -46.70
N ARG A 17 -4.19 -25.36 -46.88
CA ARG A 17 -4.21 -26.60 -46.09
C ARG A 17 -2.99 -26.78 -45.18
N CYS A 18 -2.10 -25.80 -45.09
CA CYS A 18 -0.96 -25.82 -44.18
C CYS A 18 -1.37 -25.36 -42.77
N VAL A 19 -1.05 -26.18 -41.78
CA VAL A 19 -1.19 -25.87 -40.34
C VAL A 19 0.08 -25.11 -39.92
N PRO A 20 0.02 -24.11 -39.01
CA PRO A 20 1.20 -23.34 -38.60
C PRO A 20 2.34 -24.28 -38.20
N ALA A 21 3.54 -24.02 -38.73
CA ALA A 21 4.72 -24.70 -38.22
C ALA A 21 4.83 -24.32 -36.74
N GLY A 22 4.81 -25.32 -35.86
CA GLY A 22 5.11 -25.10 -34.44
C GLY A 22 6.51 -24.50 -34.25
N SER A 23 6.97 -24.43 -33.01
CA SER A 23 8.27 -23.82 -32.66
C SER A 23 9.41 -24.33 -33.55
N VAL A 24 10.07 -23.41 -34.26
CA VAL A 24 11.25 -23.69 -35.07
C VAL A 24 12.49 -23.46 -34.21
N ALA A 25 13.29 -24.51 -34.02
CA ALA A 25 14.59 -24.42 -33.36
C ALA A 25 15.71 -24.41 -34.40
N LEU A 26 16.52 -23.34 -34.41
CA LEU A 26 17.72 -23.25 -35.24
C LEU A 26 18.94 -23.58 -34.36
N SER A 27 19.73 -24.58 -34.76
CA SER A 27 21.02 -24.89 -34.15
C SER A 27 22.11 -24.62 -35.18
N LEU A 28 22.90 -23.59 -34.96
CA LEU A 28 24.10 -23.32 -35.75
C LEU A 28 25.22 -24.16 -35.14
N PHE A 29 25.63 -25.18 -35.87
CA PHE A 29 26.74 -26.04 -35.49
C PHE A 29 27.88 -25.73 -36.45
N ASP A 30 28.93 -25.08 -35.97
CA ASP A 30 30.20 -25.00 -36.70
C ASP A 30 30.99 -26.29 -36.42
N PRO A 31 31.17 -27.18 -37.41
CA PRO A 31 31.92 -28.42 -37.22
C PRO A 31 33.44 -28.21 -37.15
N ASP A 32 33.97 -26.99 -37.38
CA ASP A 32 35.43 -26.74 -37.36
C ASP A 32 35.80 -25.58 -36.42
N PRO A 33 36.24 -25.86 -35.17
CA PRO A 33 36.48 -24.84 -34.13
C PRO A 33 37.66 -23.89 -34.43
N ASN A 34 38.30 -23.99 -35.60
CA ASN A 34 39.50 -23.24 -35.95
C ASN A 34 39.32 -22.24 -37.11
N VAL A 35 38.10 -22.08 -37.64
CA VAL A 35 37.83 -21.11 -38.71
C VAL A 35 36.95 -19.99 -38.18
N GLN A 36 37.48 -18.77 -38.16
CA GLN A 36 36.68 -17.57 -37.88
C GLN A 36 35.67 -17.39 -39.02
N GLY A 37 34.43 -17.82 -38.80
CA GLY A 37 33.29 -17.55 -39.67
C GLY A 37 32.45 -16.41 -39.11
N ASP A 38 32.30 -15.32 -39.86
CA ASP A 38 31.23 -14.35 -39.64
C ASP A 38 29.91 -14.97 -40.11
N GLU A 39 29.34 -15.85 -39.31
CA GLU A 39 28.05 -16.46 -39.60
C GLU A 39 26.92 -15.53 -39.17
N ILE A 40 26.36 -14.81 -40.15
CA ILE A 40 25.16 -14.00 -39.97
C ILE A 40 23.95 -14.86 -40.34
N ALA A 41 23.16 -15.25 -39.33
CA ALA A 41 21.86 -15.87 -39.55
C ALA A 41 20.79 -14.78 -39.73
N TYR A 42 20.18 -14.72 -40.91
CA TYR A 42 18.98 -13.90 -41.15
C TYR A 42 17.75 -14.77 -40.94
N VAL A 43 16.99 -14.48 -39.88
CA VAL A 43 15.65 -15.03 -39.69
C VAL A 43 14.66 -13.96 -40.12
N VAL A 44 13.82 -14.27 -41.09
CA VAL A 44 12.72 -13.39 -41.53
C VAL A 44 11.43 -14.03 -41.07
N GLY A 45 10.75 -13.40 -40.10
CA GLY A 45 9.40 -13.78 -39.72
C GLY A 45 8.40 -13.43 -40.82
N ASP A 46 7.27 -14.13 -40.85
CA ASP A 46 6.10 -13.77 -41.65
C ASP A 46 5.11 -12.92 -40.82
N ASP A 47 3.99 -12.51 -41.44
CA ASP A 47 2.96 -11.66 -40.82
C ASP A 47 2.11 -12.39 -39.74
N PHE A 48 2.52 -13.60 -39.34
CA PHE A 48 1.85 -14.38 -38.30
C PHE A 48 2.78 -14.51 -37.09
N ASP A 49 2.27 -14.18 -35.90
CA ASP A 49 2.98 -14.19 -34.59
C ASP A 49 3.63 -15.55 -34.24
N ASN A 50 4.71 -15.90 -34.94
CA ASN A 50 5.44 -17.15 -34.75
C ASN A 50 6.55 -16.93 -33.71
N ASN A 51 6.48 -17.65 -32.59
CA ASN A 51 7.53 -17.64 -31.56
C ASN A 51 8.82 -18.28 -32.10
N VAL A 52 9.85 -17.48 -32.36
CA VAL A 52 11.20 -17.96 -32.68
C VAL A 52 12.03 -18.03 -31.40
N ILE A 53 12.55 -19.23 -31.08
CA ILE A 53 13.47 -19.44 -29.95
C ILE A 53 14.88 -19.61 -30.52
N ILE A 54 15.78 -18.68 -30.19
CA ILE A 54 17.20 -18.75 -30.53
C ILE A 54 17.97 -19.18 -29.28
N ALA A 55 18.51 -20.40 -29.28
CA ALA A 55 19.38 -20.88 -28.21
C ALA A 55 20.84 -20.80 -28.65
N LEU A 56 21.60 -19.86 -28.07
CA LEU A 56 23.05 -19.78 -28.22
C LEU A 56 23.69 -20.56 -27.06
N VAL A 57 24.33 -21.69 -27.38
CA VAL A 57 25.07 -22.51 -26.40
C VAL A 57 26.55 -22.13 -26.50
N PRO A 58 27.17 -21.51 -25.48
CA PRO A 58 28.60 -21.21 -25.54
C PRO A 58 29.43 -22.45 -25.20
N LEU A 59 30.36 -22.80 -26.09
CA LEU A 59 31.48 -23.70 -25.80
C LEU A 59 32.74 -22.90 -25.41
N ILE A 60 33.55 -23.48 -24.54
CA ILE A 60 34.57 -22.84 -23.69
C ILE A 60 35.89 -22.51 -24.44
N GLN A 61 36.53 -21.42 -23.97
CA GLN A 61 37.96 -20.97 -24.04
C GLN A 61 38.70 -20.88 -25.39
N GLY A 62 39.10 -19.65 -25.73
CA GLY A 62 40.28 -19.35 -26.53
C GLY A 62 40.61 -17.86 -26.50
N ALA A 63 41.82 -17.50 -26.05
CA ALA A 63 42.28 -16.13 -25.90
C ALA A 63 42.78 -15.53 -27.21
N TYR A 64 42.28 -14.34 -27.61
CA TYR A 64 42.89 -13.53 -28.68
C TYR A 64 42.73 -12.02 -28.49
N SER A 65 43.74 -11.30 -28.97
CA SER A 65 44.00 -9.86 -28.83
C SER A 65 43.88 -9.13 -30.18
N ALA A 66 42.92 -8.20 -30.34
CA ALA A 66 42.95 -7.07 -31.29
C ALA A 66 41.76 -6.08 -31.06
N PRO A 67 41.95 -4.73 -31.09
CA PRO A 67 40.88 -3.73 -30.86
C PRO A 67 40.44 -2.96 -32.13
N PRO A 68 39.30 -2.22 -32.15
CA PRO A 68 38.12 -2.30 -31.29
C PRO A 68 36.80 -2.43 -32.09
N TYR A 69 36.03 -3.48 -31.86
CA TYR A 69 34.59 -3.36 -31.62
C TYR A 69 34.38 -3.98 -30.24
N PHE A 70 33.62 -3.31 -29.37
CA PHE A 70 33.51 -3.67 -27.96
C PHE A 70 32.86 -5.05 -27.79
N THR A 71 33.68 -6.08 -27.64
CA THR A 71 33.29 -7.37 -27.06
C THR A 71 34.21 -7.65 -25.87
N ASP A 72 33.61 -8.19 -24.83
CA ASP A 72 34.22 -8.65 -23.57
C ASP A 72 34.56 -7.57 -22.53
N VAL A 73 33.50 -7.07 -21.90
CA VAL A 73 33.57 -6.66 -20.49
C VAL A 73 33.64 -7.93 -19.65
N THR A 74 34.85 -8.44 -19.40
CA THR A 74 35.08 -9.47 -18.37
C THR A 74 35.05 -8.78 -17.01
N LEU A 75 33.90 -8.77 -16.35
CA LEU A 75 33.78 -8.32 -14.95
C LEU A 75 33.78 -9.53 -14.03
N ALA A 76 34.66 -9.48 -13.04
CA ALA A 76 34.79 -10.52 -12.03
C ALA A 76 33.45 -10.76 -11.30
N SER A 77 33.02 -12.03 -11.29
CA SER A 77 31.93 -12.57 -10.46
C SER A 77 30.63 -11.73 -10.40
N GLY A 78 29.89 -11.73 -11.49
CA GLY A 78 28.49 -11.32 -11.57
C GLY A 78 27.98 -11.49 -13.00
N ARG A 79 26.87 -12.21 -13.21
CA ARG A 79 26.27 -12.34 -14.55
C ARG A 79 25.41 -11.10 -14.80
N TRP A 80 25.81 -10.31 -15.80
CA TRP A 80 25.07 -9.15 -16.27
C TRP A 80 24.37 -9.49 -17.59
N LEU A 81 23.06 -9.26 -17.67
CA LEU A 81 22.28 -9.30 -18.90
C LEU A 81 22.16 -7.88 -19.45
N PHE A 82 22.67 -7.65 -20.66
CA PHE A 82 22.42 -6.42 -21.40
C PHE A 82 21.30 -6.66 -22.40
N VAL A 83 20.21 -5.91 -22.28
CA VAL A 83 19.08 -5.97 -23.21
C VAL A 83 19.11 -4.70 -24.05
N PHE A 84 19.30 -4.86 -25.36
CA PHE A 84 19.16 -3.79 -26.34
C PHE A 84 17.88 -4.08 -27.13
N ASP A 85 16.89 -3.20 -27.04
CA ASP A 85 15.60 -3.32 -27.73
C ASP A 85 15.46 -2.20 -28.75
N GLY A 86 15.31 -2.59 -30.02
CA GLY A 86 15.08 -1.67 -31.14
C GLY A 86 13.65 -1.68 -31.68
N ASP A 87 12.81 -2.63 -31.27
CA ASP A 87 11.50 -2.89 -31.91
C ASP A 87 10.30 -2.92 -30.95
N GLY A 88 10.53 -2.85 -29.64
CA GLY A 88 9.49 -2.73 -28.63
C GLY A 88 8.81 -4.06 -28.25
N THR A 89 9.38 -5.20 -28.66
CA THR A 89 8.84 -6.54 -28.37
C THR A 89 9.82 -7.46 -27.65
N THR A 90 10.93 -6.93 -27.13
CA THR A 90 12.01 -7.78 -26.61
C THR A 90 11.56 -8.62 -25.41
N ARG A 91 11.38 -9.92 -25.66
CA ARG A 91 11.13 -10.94 -24.64
C ARG A 91 12.45 -11.57 -24.23
N VAL A 92 12.95 -11.23 -23.05
CA VAL A 92 14.09 -11.95 -22.46
C VAL A 92 13.58 -13.21 -21.79
N THR A 93 13.93 -14.37 -22.33
CA THR A 93 13.72 -15.67 -21.68
C THR A 93 15.02 -16.14 -21.05
N GLY A 94 15.08 -16.18 -19.72
CA GLY A 94 16.17 -16.85 -19.01
C GLY A 94 16.02 -18.37 -19.13
N GLY A 95 17.08 -19.06 -19.55
CA GLY A 95 17.10 -20.53 -19.57
C GLY A 95 17.01 -21.13 -18.16
N THR A 96 16.47 -22.35 -18.06
CA THR A 96 16.36 -23.11 -16.80
C THR A 96 17.73 -23.39 -16.18
N GLN A 97 18.09 -22.67 -15.12
CA GLN A 97 19.12 -23.11 -14.15
C GLN A 97 18.60 -22.88 -12.73
N GLY A 98 18.17 -23.96 -12.09
CA GLY A 98 17.53 -24.03 -10.77
C GLY A 98 18.51 -23.93 -9.60
N ASP A 99 19.40 -22.93 -9.62
CA ASP A 99 20.55 -22.87 -8.71
C ASP A 99 20.46 -21.72 -7.68
N GLY A 100 19.44 -20.87 -7.75
CA GLY A 100 19.35 -19.66 -6.91
C GLY A 100 20.35 -18.56 -7.28
N ALA A 101 20.74 -18.46 -8.56
CA ALA A 101 21.69 -17.46 -9.04
C ALA A 101 21.06 -16.06 -9.15
N THR A 102 21.77 -15.02 -8.69
CA THR A 102 21.42 -13.60 -8.86
C THR A 102 21.68 -13.14 -10.29
N TRP A 103 20.69 -12.50 -10.92
CA TRP A 103 20.83 -11.86 -12.23
C TRP A 103 20.85 -10.35 -12.05
N ALA A 104 21.80 -9.66 -12.68
CA ALA A 104 21.75 -8.22 -12.84
C ALA A 104 21.41 -7.92 -14.29
N ALA A 105 20.28 -7.27 -14.58
CA ALA A 105 19.94 -6.85 -15.93
C ALA A 105 20.18 -5.33 -16.04
N THR A 106 21.07 -4.94 -16.95
CA THR A 106 21.23 -3.54 -17.36
C THR A 106 20.51 -3.37 -18.69
N ILE A 107 19.35 -2.72 -18.65
CA ILE A 107 18.59 -2.39 -19.87
C ILE A 107 19.13 -1.05 -20.37
N ILE A 108 19.70 -1.04 -21.57
CA ILE A 108 20.22 0.16 -22.21
C ILE A 108 19.26 0.50 -23.35
N GLN A 109 18.40 1.49 -23.12
CA GLN A 109 17.55 2.03 -24.17
C GLN A 109 18.41 2.94 -25.06
N ASP A 110 18.47 2.64 -26.36
CA ASP A 110 19.09 3.52 -27.35
C ASP A 110 18.22 4.79 -27.50
N ALA A 111 18.86 5.95 -27.56
CA ALA A 111 18.21 7.28 -27.54
C ALA A 111 17.39 7.59 -28.81
N ALA A 112 17.33 6.66 -29.78
CA ALA A 112 16.62 6.82 -31.03
C ALA A 112 15.29 6.04 -31.05
N VAL A 113 14.22 6.66 -30.57
CA VAL A 113 12.81 6.37 -30.92
C VAL A 113 12.38 4.90 -30.74
N VAL A 114 12.36 4.41 -29.49
CA VAL A 114 11.66 3.16 -29.15
C VAL A 114 10.73 3.40 -27.97
N ASN A 115 9.42 3.30 -28.21
CA ASN A 115 8.38 3.29 -27.18
C ASN A 115 8.21 1.85 -26.67
N ALA A 116 9.19 1.29 -25.96
CA ALA A 116 8.99 0.00 -25.31
C ALA A 116 7.92 0.18 -24.22
N THR A 117 6.73 -0.40 -24.41
CA THR A 117 5.60 -0.28 -23.48
C THR A 117 5.58 -1.39 -22.42
N GLN A 118 6.46 -2.38 -22.52
CA GLN A 118 6.46 -3.55 -21.64
C GLN A 118 7.86 -4.17 -21.56
N ILE A 119 8.29 -4.55 -20.35
CA ILE A 119 9.50 -5.34 -20.11
C ILE A 119 9.05 -6.61 -19.39
N VAL A 120 8.89 -7.69 -20.14
CA VAL A 120 8.57 -8.99 -19.55
C VAL A 120 9.86 -9.71 -19.20
N LEU A 121 10.14 -9.89 -17.92
CA LEU A 121 11.21 -10.77 -17.46
C LEU A 121 10.62 -12.16 -17.24
N ASN A 122 10.75 -13.04 -18.24
CA ASN A 122 10.44 -14.46 -18.03
C ASN A 122 11.60 -15.10 -17.28
N LEU A 123 11.50 -15.05 -15.95
CA LEU A 123 12.40 -15.79 -15.08
C LEU A 123 11.91 -17.24 -14.98
N ALA A 124 12.85 -18.18 -14.83
CA ALA A 124 12.56 -19.61 -14.87
C ALA A 124 11.71 -20.03 -13.66
N GLN A 125 11.25 -21.30 -13.63
CA GLN A 125 10.68 -21.85 -12.39
C GLN A 125 11.76 -21.85 -11.29
N GLY A 126 11.55 -21.07 -10.23
CA GLY A 126 12.51 -20.93 -9.14
C GLY A 126 12.36 -19.60 -8.40
N SER A 127 13.15 -19.41 -7.35
CA SER A 127 13.22 -18.15 -6.60
C SER A 127 14.18 -17.20 -7.28
N ASP A 128 13.69 -16.04 -7.73
CA ASP A 128 14.52 -15.08 -8.45
C ASP A 128 14.71 -13.75 -7.68
N THR A 129 15.77 -13.01 -7.99
CA THR A 129 15.99 -11.66 -7.45
C THR A 129 16.34 -10.70 -8.57
N VAL A 130 15.54 -9.64 -8.71
CA VAL A 130 15.79 -8.51 -9.61
C VAL A 130 16.17 -7.31 -8.77
N ARG A 131 17.38 -6.79 -8.99
CA ARG A 131 17.87 -5.59 -8.32
C ARG A 131 18.05 -4.45 -9.32
N VAL A 132 17.45 -3.32 -9.01
CA VAL A 132 17.54 -2.06 -9.75
C VAL A 132 18.25 -1.04 -8.87
N ASN A 133 19.50 -0.74 -9.20
CA ASN A 133 20.35 0.16 -8.39
C ASN A 133 20.08 1.65 -8.63
N TYR A 134 19.26 1.99 -9.62
CA TYR A 134 18.87 3.37 -9.88
C TYR A 134 17.46 3.41 -10.46
N PHE A 135 16.59 4.16 -9.82
CA PHE A 135 15.17 4.27 -10.16
C PHE A 135 14.79 5.76 -10.12
N ASP A 136 14.64 6.37 -11.29
CA ASP A 136 14.18 7.75 -11.42
C ASP A 136 13.14 7.82 -12.54
N THR A 137 12.18 8.72 -12.42
CA THR A 137 11.18 8.99 -13.46
C THR A 137 11.37 10.35 -14.12
N ASP A 138 12.30 11.16 -13.61
CA ASP A 138 12.57 12.48 -14.15
C ASP A 138 13.36 12.40 -15.47
N PRO A 139 12.98 13.19 -16.49
CA PRO A 139 13.75 13.24 -17.73
C PRO A 139 15.14 13.83 -17.46
N LEU A 140 16.19 13.05 -17.72
CA LEU A 140 17.55 13.53 -17.65
C LEU A 140 17.85 14.38 -18.88
N SER A 141 18.01 15.67 -18.66
CA SER A 141 18.59 16.56 -19.67
C SER A 141 20.06 16.21 -19.83
N LEU A 142 20.40 15.42 -20.86
CA LEU A 142 21.78 15.27 -21.30
C LEU A 142 22.26 16.65 -21.77
N GLY A 143 23.00 17.34 -20.91
CA GLY A 143 23.45 18.70 -21.17
C GLY A 143 24.04 18.81 -22.57
N GLY A 144 23.41 19.59 -23.44
CA GLY A 144 23.94 19.88 -24.77
C GLY A 144 25.29 20.57 -24.59
N GLY A 145 26.37 19.87 -24.94
CA GLY A 145 27.72 20.42 -24.86
C GLY A 145 27.77 21.75 -25.59
N GLY A 146 27.98 22.83 -24.84
CA GLY A 146 28.04 24.20 -25.35
C GLY A 146 29.27 24.41 -26.22
N GLY A 147 29.21 23.92 -27.46
CA GLY A 147 30.20 24.16 -28.50
C GLY A 147 29.60 25.02 -29.61
N GLY A 148 29.67 26.34 -29.44
CA GLY A 148 29.60 27.36 -30.49
C GLY A 148 28.56 27.22 -31.61
N GLY A 149 27.44 27.94 -31.50
CA GLY A 149 26.81 28.62 -32.65
C GLY A 149 25.75 27.86 -33.46
N GLY A 150 25.46 26.58 -33.20
CA GLY A 150 24.36 25.86 -33.84
C GLY A 150 23.34 25.39 -32.82
N GLY A 151 22.04 25.62 -33.05
CA GLY A 151 20.93 25.19 -32.19
C GLY A 151 20.80 23.67 -32.12
N GLY A 152 21.71 23.02 -31.39
CA GLY A 152 21.61 21.60 -31.05
C GLY A 152 20.49 21.40 -30.05
N GLY A 153 19.39 20.79 -30.50
CA GLY A 153 18.35 20.29 -29.60
C GLY A 153 18.98 19.27 -28.65
N GLY A 154 19.05 19.61 -27.37
CA GLY A 154 19.47 18.65 -26.35
C GLY A 154 18.59 17.41 -26.45
N GLN A 155 19.20 16.24 -26.62
CA GLN A 155 18.45 14.99 -26.57
C GLN A 155 17.91 14.83 -25.15
N GLN A 156 16.57 14.85 -25.03
CA GLN A 156 15.90 14.39 -23.84
C GLN A 156 15.71 12.89 -23.96
N ILE A 157 16.19 12.13 -22.98
CA ILE A 157 15.79 10.74 -22.85
C ILE A 157 14.33 10.75 -22.39
N LEU A 158 13.46 10.15 -23.21
CA LEU A 158 12.06 9.99 -22.85
C LEU A 158 11.94 8.89 -21.79
N PRO A 159 11.16 9.09 -20.73
CA PRO A 159 11.06 8.10 -19.67
C PRO A 159 10.27 6.84 -20.15
N TRP A 160 10.46 5.66 -19.54
CA TRP A 160 9.88 4.36 -19.97
C TRP A 160 8.53 4.02 -19.34
N THR A 161 7.51 3.68 -20.13
CA THR A 161 6.24 3.19 -19.60
C THR A 161 6.20 1.67 -19.66
N GLY A 162 5.86 0.95 -18.58
CA GLY A 162 5.49 -0.44 -18.78
C GLY A 162 5.30 -1.31 -17.55
N ILE A 163 5.05 -2.56 -17.88
CA ILE A 163 4.78 -3.64 -16.92
C ILE A 163 6.08 -4.40 -16.73
N LEU A 164 6.54 -4.53 -15.47
CA LEU A 164 7.50 -5.54 -15.07
C LEU A 164 6.73 -6.75 -14.59
N GLN A 165 6.77 -7.83 -15.37
CA GLN A 165 6.08 -9.08 -15.05
C GLN A 165 7.08 -10.20 -14.83
N PHE A 166 6.96 -10.86 -13.68
CA PHE A 166 7.55 -12.15 -13.37
C PHE A 166 6.56 -13.23 -13.82
N ALA A 167 7.00 -14.10 -14.71
CA ALA A 167 6.13 -15.16 -15.27
C ALA A 167 6.26 -16.51 -14.54
N SER A 168 7.06 -16.60 -13.48
CA SER A 168 7.27 -17.82 -12.73
C SER A 168 6.04 -18.14 -11.87
N GLY A 169 5.57 -19.40 -11.95
CA GLY A 169 4.54 -19.94 -11.05
C GLY A 169 5.20 -20.82 -10.01
N GLY A 170 5.46 -20.29 -8.81
CA GLY A 170 5.81 -21.10 -7.63
C GLY A 170 7.18 -20.87 -6.96
N GLY A 171 7.89 -19.77 -7.24
CA GLY A 171 9.14 -19.41 -6.56
C GLY A 171 9.02 -18.26 -5.57
N ASN A 172 10.06 -18.04 -4.75
CA ASN A 172 10.16 -16.82 -3.92
C ASN A 172 10.86 -15.72 -4.71
N ASP A 173 10.11 -14.73 -5.20
CA ASP A 173 10.68 -13.66 -6.02
C ASP A 173 10.94 -12.40 -5.21
N THR A 174 12.07 -11.76 -5.46
CA THR A 174 12.51 -10.54 -4.77
C THR A 174 12.76 -9.41 -5.77
N PHE A 175 12.13 -8.26 -5.57
CA PHE A 175 12.43 -7.02 -6.29
C PHE A 175 13.01 -5.99 -5.33
N ILE A 176 14.17 -5.42 -5.66
CA ILE A 176 14.82 -4.37 -4.86
C ILE A 176 15.10 -3.16 -5.75
N ALA A 177 14.55 -2.01 -5.41
CA ALA A 177 14.89 -0.72 -6.00
C ALA A 177 15.50 0.19 -4.92
N ASP A 178 16.77 0.57 -5.08
CA ASP A 178 17.48 1.43 -4.14
C ASP A 178 18.42 2.38 -4.90
N PRO A 179 18.02 3.64 -5.14
CA PRO A 179 18.81 4.64 -5.84
C PRO A 179 19.93 5.24 -4.97
N SER A 180 19.94 4.96 -3.65
CA SER A 180 21.02 5.45 -2.77
C SER A 180 22.33 4.71 -3.01
N LEU A 181 22.24 3.50 -3.59
CA LEU A 181 23.37 2.72 -4.04
C LEU A 181 23.72 3.15 -5.46
N LEU A 182 24.44 4.28 -5.55
CA LEU A 182 25.12 4.62 -6.80
C LEU A 182 25.88 3.38 -7.27
N PRO A 183 25.74 2.93 -8.53
CA PRO A 183 26.58 1.87 -9.04
C PRO A 183 28.02 2.28 -8.77
N ASP A 184 28.84 1.34 -8.31
CA ASP A 184 30.27 1.53 -8.23
C ASP A 184 30.73 1.70 -9.68
N ILE A 185 30.64 2.92 -10.20
CA ILE A 185 31.10 3.27 -11.53
C ILE A 185 32.59 3.07 -11.41
N ILE A 186 33.06 1.92 -11.91
CA ILE A 186 34.47 1.62 -12.07
C ILE A 186 35.03 2.81 -12.83
N ARG A 187 35.64 3.73 -12.10
CA ARG A 187 36.52 4.73 -12.68
C ARG A 187 37.63 3.91 -13.27
N VAL A 188 37.55 3.63 -14.57
CA VAL A 188 38.72 3.24 -15.33
C VAL A 188 39.63 4.45 -15.25
N SER A 189 40.44 4.53 -14.20
CA SER A 189 41.56 5.43 -14.12
C SER A 189 42.47 5.00 -15.25
N GLY A 190 42.31 5.65 -16.41
CA GLY A 190 43.25 5.57 -17.51
C GLY A 190 44.61 6.00 -16.97
N GLY A 191 45.39 5.03 -16.53
CA GLY A 191 46.78 5.21 -16.18
C GLY A 191 47.56 5.53 -17.44
N GLY A 192 48.08 6.76 -17.50
CA GLY A 192 49.34 7.09 -18.17
C GLY A 192 49.33 7.21 -19.70
N GLY A 193 49.70 8.39 -20.19
CA GLY A 193 50.21 8.57 -21.55
C GLY A 193 49.96 9.96 -22.09
N GLY A 194 50.93 10.86 -21.93
CA GLY A 194 50.82 12.25 -22.35
C GLY A 194 50.68 12.46 -23.88
N GLY A 195 50.22 13.66 -24.23
CA GLY A 195 50.19 14.16 -25.61
C GLY A 195 48.95 14.99 -25.86
N GLY A 196 49.13 16.30 -26.08
CA GLY A 196 48.05 17.27 -26.18
C GLY A 196 47.10 17.04 -27.36
N GLY A 197 45.88 17.54 -27.19
CA GLY A 197 44.84 17.56 -28.22
C GLY A 197 43.49 17.51 -27.54
N GLY A 198 42.72 18.60 -27.65
CA GLY A 198 41.43 18.78 -26.98
C GLY A 198 40.48 17.61 -27.21
N GLY A 199 40.35 16.76 -26.21
CA GLY A 199 39.34 15.72 -26.14
C GLY A 199 38.35 16.10 -25.06
N GLY A 200 37.10 16.37 -25.45
CA GLY A 200 36.00 16.54 -24.52
C GLY A 200 35.90 15.29 -23.65
N GLY A 201 36.28 15.42 -22.39
CA GLY A 201 36.05 14.40 -21.38
C GLY A 201 34.54 14.27 -21.19
N GLY A 202 33.93 13.36 -21.96
CA GLY A 202 32.57 12.90 -21.71
C GLY A 202 32.53 12.38 -20.29
N THR A 203 31.90 13.14 -19.41
CA THR A 203 31.56 12.66 -18.08
C THR A 203 30.73 11.39 -18.28
N PRO A 204 31.06 10.27 -17.62
CA PRO A 204 30.28 9.05 -17.72
C PRO A 204 28.83 9.38 -17.40
N ILE A 205 27.95 9.17 -18.38
CA ILE A 205 26.52 9.29 -18.19
C ILE A 205 26.16 8.11 -17.28
N PRO A 206 25.62 8.34 -16.07
CA PRO A 206 25.12 7.23 -15.25
C PRO A 206 24.06 6.49 -16.09
N HIS A 207 24.16 5.16 -16.11
CA HIS A 207 23.16 4.31 -16.76
C HIS A 207 21.92 4.35 -15.88
N VAL A 208 20.95 5.14 -16.32
CA VAL A 208 19.71 5.40 -15.59
C VAL A 208 18.58 4.65 -16.26
N LEU A 209 17.83 3.90 -15.46
CA LEU A 209 16.53 3.35 -15.85
C LEU A 209 15.47 4.41 -15.51
N PHE A 210 14.95 5.08 -16.55
CA PHE A 210 13.92 6.12 -16.43
C PHE A 210 12.54 5.50 -16.56
N PHE A 211 11.58 5.75 -15.66
CA PHE A 211 10.19 5.31 -15.84
C PHE A 211 9.26 6.50 -16.14
N SER A 212 8.47 6.44 -17.21
CA SER A 212 7.44 7.38 -17.61
C SER A 212 6.09 6.86 -17.23
N THR A 213 5.17 7.80 -17.20
CA THR A 213 3.79 7.59 -16.99
C THR A 213 3.17 7.15 -18.35
N GLY A 214 2.65 5.91 -18.46
CA GLY A 214 1.78 5.43 -19.57
C GLY A 214 0.48 4.76 -19.10
N PRO A 215 -0.66 4.93 -19.80
CA PRO A 215 -2.00 4.53 -19.32
C PRO A 215 -2.16 3.02 -19.13
N ILE A 216 -2.84 2.63 -18.03
CA ILE A 216 -3.07 1.23 -17.64
C ILE A 216 -4.39 0.71 -18.23
N ALA A 217 -4.37 -0.45 -18.88
CA ALA A 217 -5.59 -1.13 -19.30
C ALA A 217 -6.40 -1.58 -18.05
N ASN A 218 -7.61 -1.05 -17.89
CA ASN A 218 -8.54 -1.20 -16.76
C ASN A 218 -8.32 -0.29 -15.54
N ASP A 219 -7.49 0.75 -15.63
CA ASP A 219 -7.56 1.88 -14.69
C ASP A 219 -8.59 2.90 -15.20
N PRO A 220 -9.73 3.12 -14.49
CA PRO A 220 -10.71 4.14 -14.89
C PRO A 220 -10.13 5.57 -14.92
N ASN A 221 -8.97 5.81 -14.29
CA ASN A 221 -8.32 7.11 -14.23
C ASN A 221 -7.13 7.26 -15.19
N ASN A 222 -6.84 6.23 -15.99
CA ASN A 222 -5.84 6.24 -17.06
C ASN A 222 -4.47 6.83 -16.66
N SER A 223 -4.12 6.74 -15.37
CA SER A 223 -3.03 7.53 -14.83
C SER A 223 -1.74 6.77 -15.02
N PRO A 224 -0.72 7.42 -15.57
CA PRO A 224 0.21 6.66 -16.38
C PRO A 224 1.31 6.18 -15.38
N GLY A 225 1.70 4.89 -15.29
CA GLY A 225 2.36 4.37 -14.06
C GLY A 225 3.25 3.12 -14.17
N VAL A 226 3.86 2.70 -13.04
CA VAL A 226 4.70 1.50 -12.89
C VAL A 226 3.87 0.34 -12.35
N GLN A 227 3.96 -0.82 -12.98
CA GLN A 227 3.29 -2.04 -12.52
C GLN A 227 4.29 -3.18 -12.29
N LEU A 228 4.26 -3.75 -11.09
CA LEU A 228 5.00 -4.95 -10.71
C LEU A 228 4.01 -6.12 -10.58
N LEU A 229 4.10 -7.12 -11.45
CA LEU A 229 3.32 -8.35 -11.40
C LEU A 229 4.23 -9.50 -11.02
N LEU A 230 4.14 -10.01 -9.79
CA LEU A 230 5.11 -10.96 -9.24
C LEU A 230 4.72 -12.42 -9.43
N GLY A 231 3.68 -12.72 -10.22
CA GLY A 231 3.24 -14.08 -10.49
C GLY A 231 2.31 -14.65 -9.41
N SER A 232 2.23 -15.99 -9.34
CA SER A 232 1.36 -16.71 -8.40
C SER A 232 2.14 -17.77 -7.63
N GLY A 233 1.84 -17.93 -6.34
CA GLY A 233 2.42 -18.94 -5.46
C GLY A 233 3.83 -18.61 -4.98
N GLY A 234 4.19 -19.01 -3.75
CA GLY A 234 5.50 -18.70 -3.13
C GLY A 234 5.57 -17.27 -2.60
N ASN A 235 6.50 -17.00 -1.68
CA ASN A 235 6.54 -15.73 -0.96
C ASN A 235 7.28 -14.65 -1.77
N LYS A 236 6.68 -13.48 -1.92
CA LYS A 236 7.24 -12.35 -2.66
C LYS A 236 7.82 -11.31 -1.73
N THR A 237 8.90 -10.67 -2.14
CA THR A 237 9.47 -9.53 -1.42
C THR A 237 9.72 -8.37 -2.37
N VAL A 238 9.18 -7.19 -2.05
CA VAL A 238 9.43 -5.95 -2.77
C VAL A 238 9.97 -4.92 -1.78
N THR A 239 11.14 -4.36 -2.08
CA THR A 239 11.73 -3.27 -1.30
C THR A 239 12.04 -2.10 -2.22
N ILE A 240 11.45 -0.94 -1.94
CA ILE A 240 11.68 0.29 -2.68
C ILE A 240 12.12 1.36 -1.67
N THR A 241 13.33 1.87 -1.87
CA THR A 241 13.95 2.88 -1.01
C THR A 241 14.14 4.17 -1.82
N GLY A 242 13.80 5.34 -1.29
CA GLY A 242 14.18 6.65 -1.87
C GLY A 242 13.80 6.95 -3.32
N ALA A 243 12.89 6.18 -3.93
CA ALA A 243 12.52 6.30 -5.33
C ALA A 243 11.39 7.33 -5.55
N THR A 244 11.42 8.03 -6.68
CA THR A 244 10.35 8.95 -7.09
C THR A 244 9.58 8.39 -8.29
N PHE A 245 8.27 8.25 -8.16
CA PHE A 245 7.34 7.82 -9.20
C PHE A 245 6.46 9.00 -9.60
N ARG A 246 6.58 9.49 -10.83
CA ARG A 246 5.72 10.56 -11.39
C ARG A 246 4.28 10.15 -11.65
N GLY A 247 3.98 8.86 -11.55
CA GLY A 247 2.69 8.28 -11.86
C GLY A 247 2.21 7.34 -10.77
N ALA A 248 1.29 6.45 -11.14
CA ALA A 248 0.81 5.43 -10.23
C ALA A 248 1.87 4.34 -10.00
N LEU A 249 1.85 3.71 -8.82
CA LEU A 249 2.62 2.50 -8.52
C LEU A 249 1.64 1.37 -8.18
N ALA A 250 1.64 0.32 -8.98
CA ALA A 250 0.83 -0.88 -8.75
C ALA A 250 1.73 -2.10 -8.50
N ILE A 251 1.45 -2.85 -7.45
CA ILE A 251 2.15 -4.10 -7.11
C ILE A 251 1.12 -5.20 -6.88
N ALA A 252 1.23 -6.30 -7.62
CA ALA A 252 0.41 -7.49 -7.44
C ALA A 252 1.31 -8.70 -7.13
N ALA A 253 1.15 -9.29 -5.95
CA ALA A 253 2.07 -10.29 -5.42
C ALA A 253 1.59 -11.75 -5.60
N GLY A 254 0.27 -11.99 -5.58
CA GLY A 254 -0.31 -13.28 -5.91
C GLY A 254 -0.70 -14.10 -4.68
N ASP A 255 -0.35 -15.39 -4.67
CA ASP A 255 -0.52 -16.26 -3.50
C ASP A 255 0.83 -16.41 -2.80
N GLY A 256 0.89 -16.35 -1.48
CA GLY A 256 2.13 -16.46 -0.70
C GLY A 256 2.09 -15.59 0.55
N ASP A 257 3.06 -15.75 1.46
CA ASP A 257 3.26 -14.78 2.54
C ASP A 257 4.14 -13.64 1.99
N ASP A 258 3.51 -12.61 1.41
CA ASP A 258 4.23 -11.57 0.67
C ASP A 258 4.62 -10.37 1.55
N SER A 259 5.72 -9.71 1.20
CA SER A 259 6.26 -8.56 1.90
C SER A 259 6.54 -7.41 0.94
N ILE A 260 5.92 -6.26 1.15
CA ILE A 260 6.15 -5.03 0.39
C ILE A 260 6.62 -3.94 1.34
N THR A 261 7.76 -3.32 1.05
CA THR A 261 8.32 -2.21 1.83
C THR A 261 8.60 -1.02 0.94
N LEU A 262 7.98 0.13 1.22
CA LEU A 262 8.34 1.43 0.68
C LEU A 262 8.97 2.27 1.80
N GLN A 263 10.17 2.80 1.59
CA GLN A 263 10.87 3.48 2.67
C GLN A 263 11.83 4.59 2.23
N ASP A 264 12.23 5.40 3.20
CA ASP A 264 13.34 6.35 3.12
C ASP A 264 13.22 7.32 1.93
N GLY A 265 12.11 8.06 1.86
CA GLY A 265 11.93 9.12 0.87
C GLY A 265 11.20 8.72 -0.40
N VAL A 266 10.55 7.55 -0.44
CA VAL A 266 9.71 7.18 -1.60
C VAL A 266 8.62 8.23 -1.82
N THR A 267 8.51 8.74 -3.05
CA THR A 267 7.47 9.70 -3.44
C THR A 267 6.70 9.15 -4.63
N VAL A 268 5.37 9.08 -4.53
CA VAL A 268 4.47 8.67 -5.63
C VAL A 268 3.51 9.81 -5.92
N ALA A 269 3.58 10.37 -7.12
CA ALA A 269 2.82 11.55 -7.51
C ALA A 269 1.33 11.26 -7.79
N ALA A 270 0.96 9.99 -7.93
CA ALA A 270 -0.43 9.55 -8.10
C ALA A 270 -0.74 8.40 -7.10
N ASP A 271 -1.57 7.44 -7.52
CA ASP A 271 -2.07 6.37 -6.66
C ASP A 271 -1.04 5.26 -6.43
N VAL A 272 -1.06 4.68 -5.22
CA VAL A 272 -0.39 3.42 -4.90
C VAL A 272 -1.42 2.32 -4.73
N ARG A 273 -1.25 1.20 -5.44
CA ARG A 273 -2.14 0.03 -5.36
C ARG A 273 -1.36 -1.23 -5.04
N LEU A 274 -1.71 -1.88 -3.94
CA LEU A 274 -1.11 -3.12 -3.45
C LEU A 274 -2.18 -4.23 -3.48
N MET A 275 -1.96 -5.26 -4.29
CA MET A 275 -2.85 -6.41 -4.45
C MET A 275 -2.12 -7.67 -4.00
N LEU A 276 -2.33 -8.07 -2.75
CA LEU A 276 -1.51 -9.07 -2.07
C LEU A 276 -2.06 -10.50 -2.17
N GLY A 277 -3.31 -10.67 -2.61
CA GLY A 277 -3.92 -11.99 -2.80
C GLY A 277 -4.00 -12.83 -1.53
N ARG A 278 -3.70 -14.14 -1.59
CA ARG A 278 -3.82 -15.08 -0.45
C ARG A 278 -2.50 -15.26 0.29
N GLY A 279 -2.56 -15.53 1.58
CA GLY A 279 -1.43 -15.74 2.48
C GLY A 279 -1.34 -14.63 3.53
N ASN A 280 -0.34 -14.69 4.41
CA ASN A 280 -0.14 -13.68 5.44
C ASN A 280 0.75 -12.56 4.91
N ASN A 281 0.14 -11.53 4.35
CA ASN A 281 0.91 -10.50 3.66
C ASN A 281 1.21 -9.31 4.56
N THR A 282 2.33 -8.64 4.30
CA THR A 282 2.74 -7.42 4.99
C THR A 282 3.10 -6.34 4.00
N ALA A 283 2.44 -5.18 4.11
CA ALA A 283 2.84 -3.94 3.45
C ALA A 283 3.29 -2.93 4.50
N ARG A 284 4.47 -2.34 4.31
CA ARG A 284 5.05 -1.35 5.21
C ARG A 284 5.49 -0.12 4.44
N LEU A 285 5.01 1.06 4.87
CA LEU A 285 5.44 2.36 4.39
C LEU A 285 6.09 3.08 5.58
N SER A 286 7.32 3.56 5.43
CA SER A 286 8.01 4.20 6.56
C SER A 286 9.04 5.25 6.15
N ASN A 287 9.40 6.14 7.06
CA ASN A 287 10.48 7.11 6.87
C ASN A 287 10.27 8.01 5.64
N ASN A 288 9.32 8.96 5.72
CA ASN A 288 9.12 9.99 4.68
C ASN A 288 8.63 9.42 3.34
N VAL A 289 7.68 8.48 3.37
CA VAL A 289 6.94 8.10 2.17
C VAL A 289 5.83 9.11 1.92
N VAL A 290 5.74 9.60 0.69
CA VAL A 290 4.72 10.57 0.26
C VAL A 290 3.92 9.98 -0.90
N ILE A 291 2.60 9.97 -0.78
CA ILE A 291 1.66 9.56 -1.83
C ILE A 291 0.72 10.72 -2.09
N ASN A 292 0.89 11.40 -3.22
CA ASN A 292 0.06 12.56 -3.58
C ASN A 292 -1.34 12.15 -4.08
N GLY A 293 -1.56 10.86 -4.35
CA GLY A 293 -2.85 10.27 -4.69
C GLY A 293 -3.44 9.43 -3.56
N HIS A 294 -4.11 8.34 -3.95
CA HIS A 294 -4.74 7.38 -3.06
C HIS A 294 -3.80 6.22 -2.71
N LEU A 295 -3.94 5.67 -1.51
CA LEU A 295 -3.38 4.36 -1.16
C LEU A 295 -4.49 3.32 -1.15
N TRP A 296 -4.33 2.26 -1.94
CA TRP A 296 -5.21 1.10 -1.94
C TRP A 296 -4.41 -0.16 -1.59
N MET A 297 -4.85 -0.90 -0.58
CA MET A 297 -4.36 -2.24 -0.29
C MET A 297 -5.54 -3.22 -0.24
N SER A 298 -5.42 -4.33 -0.95
CA SER A 298 -6.36 -5.45 -0.86
C SER A 298 -5.65 -6.78 -0.64
N GLY A 299 -6.01 -7.44 0.46
CA GLY A 299 -5.73 -8.85 0.75
C GLY A 299 -6.94 -9.75 0.45
N SER A 300 -6.87 -11.02 0.84
CA SER A 300 -7.92 -12.01 0.57
C SER A 300 -8.12 -13.00 1.71
N GLU A 301 -7.29 -14.04 1.81
CA GLU A 301 -7.32 -15.01 2.92
C GLU A 301 -5.96 -14.97 3.59
N GLY A 302 -5.90 -14.93 4.92
CA GLY A 302 -4.67 -14.88 5.69
C GLY A 302 -4.61 -13.66 6.61
N ASN A 303 -3.57 -13.59 7.45
CA ASN A 303 -3.40 -12.48 8.37
C ASN A 303 -2.64 -11.34 7.67
N ASP A 304 -3.37 -10.40 7.09
CA ASP A 304 -2.78 -9.29 6.35
C ASP A 304 -2.46 -8.09 7.26
N ARG A 305 -1.33 -7.43 6.99
CA ARG A 305 -0.86 -6.26 7.73
C ARG A 305 -0.55 -5.09 6.81
N LEU A 306 -1.11 -3.92 7.13
CA LEU A 306 -0.66 -2.62 6.62
C LEU A 306 -0.06 -1.79 7.76
N ASP A 307 1.19 -1.35 7.60
CA ASP A 307 1.88 -0.52 8.58
C ASP A 307 2.36 0.79 7.95
N LEU A 308 1.75 1.91 8.35
CA LEU A 308 2.23 3.26 8.06
C LEU A 308 2.99 3.76 9.29
N ASP A 309 4.31 3.63 9.24
CA ASP A 309 5.19 3.97 10.35
C ASP A 309 5.91 5.29 10.09
N GLY A 310 5.26 6.37 10.52
CA GLY A 310 5.80 7.73 10.49
C GLY A 310 6.70 8.06 11.69
N SER A 311 7.24 7.06 12.41
CA SER A 311 7.92 7.28 13.69
C SER A 311 9.17 8.16 13.60
N ALA A 312 9.95 8.05 12.51
CA ALA A 312 11.11 8.89 12.23
C ALA A 312 10.73 10.17 11.48
N ARG A 313 9.88 10.03 10.46
CA ARG A 313 9.29 11.11 9.66
C ARG A 313 7.91 10.66 9.19
N PRO A 314 6.90 11.56 9.12
CA PRO A 314 5.55 11.18 8.72
C PRO A 314 5.48 10.41 7.41
N VAL A 315 4.51 9.50 7.30
CA VAL A 315 4.00 9.02 6.01
C VAL A 315 2.82 9.91 5.66
N ASP A 316 2.85 10.50 4.47
CA ASP A 316 1.84 11.45 4.01
C ASP A 316 1.07 10.85 2.82
N ILE A 317 -0.25 10.81 2.96
CA ILE A 317 -1.18 10.36 1.90
C ILE A 317 -2.18 11.51 1.68
N ASP A 318 -2.10 12.15 0.52
CA ASP A 318 -2.95 13.29 0.18
C ASP A 318 -4.39 12.88 -0.10
N GLY A 319 -4.59 11.68 -0.66
CA GLY A 319 -5.89 11.13 -0.94
C GLY A 319 -6.46 10.25 0.17
N ASN A 320 -7.46 9.46 -0.22
CA ASN A 320 -8.02 8.38 0.60
C ASN A 320 -7.03 7.23 0.82
N LEU A 321 -7.16 6.58 1.98
CA LEU A 321 -6.57 5.28 2.25
C LEU A 321 -7.69 4.24 2.24
N ASN A 322 -7.54 3.18 1.44
CA ASN A 322 -8.47 2.06 1.38
C ASN A 322 -7.74 0.78 1.76
N PHE A 323 -8.16 0.17 2.88
CA PHE A 323 -7.63 -1.11 3.35
C PHE A 323 -8.75 -2.16 3.33
N VAL A 324 -8.63 -3.13 2.43
CA VAL A 324 -9.56 -4.27 2.28
C VAL A 324 -8.81 -5.54 2.65
N ALA A 325 -9.01 -6.05 3.85
CA ALA A 325 -8.16 -7.12 4.38
C ALA A 325 -8.63 -8.54 3.98
N GLY A 326 -9.93 -8.76 3.85
CA GLY A 326 -10.47 -10.11 3.63
C GLY A 326 -10.54 -10.93 4.92
N ASN A 327 -10.43 -12.26 4.83
CA ASN A 327 -10.54 -13.18 5.95
C ASN A 327 -9.18 -13.42 6.61
N GLY A 328 -9.16 -13.53 7.94
CA GLY A 328 -7.98 -13.72 8.77
C GLY A 328 -7.95 -12.68 9.89
N ALA A 329 -6.96 -12.77 10.79
CA ALA A 329 -6.75 -11.77 11.82
C ALA A 329 -5.87 -10.64 11.26
N ASN A 330 -6.49 -9.57 10.77
CA ASN A 330 -5.79 -8.53 10.04
C ASN A 330 -5.40 -7.35 10.93
N LEU A 331 -4.40 -6.59 10.49
CA LEU A 331 -3.91 -5.43 11.23
C LEU A 331 -3.67 -4.22 10.31
N LEU A 332 -4.37 -3.12 10.60
CA LEU A 332 -4.00 -1.79 10.13
C LEU A 332 -3.33 -1.01 11.26
N SER A 333 -2.11 -0.57 11.05
CA SER A 333 -1.34 0.27 11.96
C SER A 333 -0.98 1.59 11.27
N ILE A 334 -1.45 2.71 11.81
CA ILE A 334 -1.13 4.06 11.33
C ILE A 334 -0.56 4.83 12.52
N ILE A 335 0.73 5.15 12.44
CA ILE A 335 1.49 5.79 13.52
C ILE A 335 2.15 7.04 12.97
N ARG A 336 1.92 8.20 13.60
CA ARG A 336 2.54 9.49 13.22
C ARG A 336 2.46 9.80 11.72
N SER A 337 1.31 9.53 11.12
CA SER A 337 1.11 9.68 9.67
C SER A 337 -0.08 10.61 9.41
N ASN A 338 -0.16 11.14 8.18
CA ASN A 338 -1.25 11.99 7.73
C ASN A 338 -2.01 11.29 6.59
N VAL A 339 -3.33 11.19 6.74
CA VAL A 339 -4.24 10.77 5.66
C VAL A 339 -5.20 11.92 5.42
N ASN A 340 -4.94 12.72 4.39
CA ASN A 340 -5.65 13.97 4.14
C ASN A 340 -7.06 13.71 3.56
N GLY A 341 -7.28 12.55 2.93
CA GLY A 341 -8.61 12.09 2.51
C GLY A 341 -9.38 11.35 3.60
N GLN A 342 -10.20 10.39 3.16
CA GLN A 342 -10.95 9.47 4.02
C GLN A 342 -10.15 8.17 4.25
N LEU A 343 -10.17 7.67 5.49
CA LEU A 343 -9.74 6.30 5.80
C LEU A 343 -10.93 5.34 5.66
N ASN A 344 -10.84 4.40 4.73
CA ASN A 344 -11.81 3.33 4.54
C ASN A 344 -11.19 1.99 4.92
N VAL A 345 -11.78 1.30 5.89
CA VAL A 345 -11.36 -0.04 6.32
C VAL A 345 -12.51 -1.02 6.13
N ARG A 346 -12.24 -2.13 5.45
CA ARG A 346 -13.15 -3.26 5.32
C ARG A 346 -12.41 -4.55 5.64
N ALA A 347 -12.66 -5.09 6.82
CA ALA A 347 -12.14 -6.39 7.22
C ALA A 347 -13.24 -7.46 7.16
N GLY A 348 -12.86 -8.70 6.92
CA GLY A 348 -13.75 -9.84 6.75
C GLY A 348 -13.97 -10.60 8.05
N THR A 349 -13.85 -11.94 8.01
CA THR A 349 -13.90 -12.76 9.22
C THR A 349 -12.55 -12.84 9.90
N GLY A 350 -12.49 -12.86 11.23
CA GLY A 350 -11.27 -12.99 12.02
C GLY A 350 -11.23 -11.94 13.12
N ASN A 351 -10.16 -11.94 13.92
CA ASN A 351 -10.00 -10.94 14.97
C ASN A 351 -9.18 -9.78 14.41
N ASP A 352 -9.84 -8.75 13.91
CA ASP A 352 -9.19 -7.65 13.23
C ASP A 352 -8.79 -6.52 14.18
N ARG A 353 -7.72 -5.80 13.83
CA ARG A 353 -7.22 -4.70 14.65
C ARG A 353 -6.89 -3.47 13.81
N VAL A 354 -7.39 -2.32 14.24
CA VAL A 354 -7.10 -1.00 13.65
C VAL A 354 -6.50 -0.10 14.73
N LEU A 355 -5.27 0.35 14.50
CA LEU A 355 -4.51 1.21 15.41
C LEU A 355 -4.22 2.55 14.74
N LEU A 356 -4.80 3.62 15.27
CA LEU A 356 -4.67 4.99 14.76
C LEU A 356 -4.01 5.86 15.82
N ARG A 357 -2.69 5.98 15.78
CA ARG A 357 -1.92 6.58 16.89
C ARG A 357 -1.15 7.82 16.43
N GLN A 358 -1.29 8.91 17.16
CA GLN A 358 -0.54 10.15 16.92
C GLN A 358 -0.65 10.64 15.47
N SER A 359 -1.80 10.41 14.82
CA SER A 359 -1.99 10.61 13.38
C SER A 359 -3.11 11.61 13.10
N ASN A 360 -3.08 12.21 11.92
CA ASN A 360 -4.11 13.15 11.46
C ASN A 360 -4.91 12.55 10.31
N PHE A 361 -6.22 12.74 10.36
CA PHE A 361 -7.16 12.28 9.35
C PHE A 361 -8.02 13.46 8.90
N GLY A 362 -8.05 13.70 7.59
CA GLY A 362 -8.68 14.88 7.02
C GLY A 362 -10.20 14.79 7.02
N ILE A 363 -10.78 13.94 6.18
CA ILE A 363 -12.23 13.95 5.92
C ILE A 363 -13.01 13.11 6.94
N GLY A 364 -12.57 11.89 7.22
CA GLY A 364 -13.35 10.99 8.07
C GLY A 364 -12.76 9.58 8.13
N LEU A 365 -13.32 8.76 9.02
CA LEU A 365 -12.93 7.37 9.23
C LEU A 365 -14.17 6.48 9.04
N ASP A 366 -14.15 5.57 8.07
CA ASP A 366 -15.20 4.59 7.86
C ASP A 366 -14.63 3.19 8.02
N ILE A 367 -14.78 2.64 9.22
CA ILE A 367 -14.22 1.37 9.62
C ILE A 367 -15.35 0.36 9.73
N ARG A 368 -15.31 -0.66 8.89
CA ARG A 368 -16.19 -1.83 8.97
C ARG A 368 -15.37 -3.07 9.22
N THR A 369 -15.65 -3.76 10.31
CA THR A 369 -15.11 -5.08 10.59
C THR A 369 -16.22 -6.12 10.47
N GLY A 370 -15.84 -7.34 10.09
CA GLY A 370 -16.80 -8.40 9.83
C GLY A 370 -17.15 -9.16 11.10
N GLN A 371 -16.82 -10.45 11.09
CA GLN A 371 -17.12 -11.36 12.20
C GLN A 371 -15.85 -11.63 13.00
N GLY A 372 -15.94 -11.58 14.32
CA GLY A 372 -14.83 -11.93 15.22
C GLY A 372 -14.66 -10.89 16.32
N ASN A 373 -13.55 -11.03 17.05
CA ASN A 373 -13.24 -10.14 18.15
C ASN A 373 -12.39 -8.98 17.66
N ASP A 374 -13.05 -7.91 17.23
CA ASP A 374 -12.40 -6.79 16.54
C ASP A 374 -12.08 -5.64 17.48
N SER A 375 -10.99 -4.94 17.22
CA SER A 375 -10.59 -3.78 18.01
C SER A 375 -10.16 -2.59 17.18
N VAL A 376 -10.71 -1.42 17.49
CA VAL A 376 -10.34 -0.12 16.92
C VAL A 376 -9.86 0.79 18.04
N GLU A 377 -8.64 1.28 17.93
CA GLU A 377 -8.05 2.23 18.88
C GLU A 377 -7.57 3.49 18.16
N MET A 378 -8.12 4.63 18.57
CA MET A 378 -7.65 5.96 18.23
C MET A 378 -6.99 6.59 19.45
N PHE A 379 -5.68 6.86 19.37
CA PHE A 379 -4.89 7.37 20.50
C PHE A 379 -4.07 8.60 20.12
N ARG A 380 -4.32 9.74 20.78
CA ARG A 380 -3.64 11.02 20.50
C ARG A 380 -3.71 11.43 19.04
N SER A 381 -4.83 11.14 18.39
CA SER A 381 -5.03 11.40 16.97
C SER A 381 -6.10 12.48 16.78
N THR A 382 -6.13 13.08 15.60
CA THR A 382 -7.12 14.10 15.24
C THR A 382 -7.84 13.69 13.96
N MET A 383 -9.17 13.74 13.96
CA MET A 383 -10.00 13.61 12.76
C MET A 383 -10.69 14.93 12.45
N GLY A 384 -10.79 15.29 11.16
CA GLY A 384 -11.20 16.62 10.73
C GLY A 384 -10.05 17.61 10.71
N ALA A 385 -8.81 17.11 10.80
CA ALA A 385 -7.60 17.92 10.69
C ALA A 385 -7.38 18.26 9.22
N ASN A 386 -7.82 19.44 8.78
CA ASN A 386 -7.51 19.91 7.44
C ASN A 386 -6.04 20.35 7.37
N PRO A 387 -5.21 19.80 6.46
CA PRO A 387 -3.83 20.24 6.27
C PRO A 387 -3.71 21.63 5.64
N SER A 388 -4.78 22.15 5.02
CA SER A 388 -4.73 23.27 4.06
C SER A 388 -5.38 24.57 4.55
N ASP A 389 -5.47 24.81 5.86
CA ASP A 389 -6.01 26.05 6.46
C ASP A 389 -7.49 26.37 6.15
N ILE A 390 -8.24 25.52 5.43
CA ILE A 390 -9.66 25.77 5.05
C ILE A 390 -10.65 25.48 6.20
N GLY A 391 -10.19 25.54 7.46
CA GLY A 391 -11.02 25.25 8.63
C GLY A 391 -11.29 23.76 8.84
N GLN A 392 -11.92 23.47 9.99
CA GLN A 392 -12.28 22.11 10.40
C GLN A 392 -13.29 21.51 9.42
N VAL A 393 -13.00 20.31 8.92
CA VAL A 393 -13.95 19.55 8.09
C VAL A 393 -14.78 18.67 9.01
N SER A 394 -16.09 18.89 9.04
CA SER A 394 -17.02 18.03 9.78
C SER A 394 -17.18 16.69 9.06
N GLY A 395 -16.37 15.73 9.49
CA GLY A 395 -16.41 14.33 9.05
C GLY A 395 -17.33 13.44 9.88
N GLU A 396 -17.23 12.13 9.65
CA GLU A 396 -17.78 11.09 10.52
C GLU A 396 -16.66 10.11 10.89
N LEU A 397 -16.52 9.80 12.18
CA LEU A 397 -15.86 8.59 12.67
C LEU A 397 -16.94 7.53 12.78
N ARG A 398 -17.00 6.62 11.81
CA ARG A 398 -17.92 5.49 11.80
C ARG A 398 -17.18 4.19 12.07
N PHE A 399 -17.62 3.47 13.10
CA PHE A 399 -17.23 2.09 13.34
C PHE A 399 -18.44 1.17 13.33
N VAL A 400 -18.48 0.21 12.41
CA VAL A 400 -19.53 -0.80 12.34
C VAL A 400 -18.89 -2.18 12.39
N LYS A 401 -19.35 -3.02 13.30
CA LYS A 401 -18.96 -4.42 13.38
C LYS A 401 -20.16 -5.31 13.07
N THR A 402 -19.93 -6.47 12.43
CA THR A 402 -21.05 -7.37 12.07
C THR A 402 -21.46 -8.28 13.24
N SER A 403 -20.53 -9.01 13.87
CA SER A 403 -20.79 -9.93 15.00
C SER A 403 -19.52 -10.33 15.75
N GLY A 404 -19.59 -10.79 17.01
CA GLY A 404 -18.44 -11.16 17.86
C GLY A 404 -18.18 -10.11 18.96
N ASP A 405 -17.09 -10.13 19.72
CA ASP A 405 -16.86 -9.06 20.72
C ASP A 405 -16.15 -7.85 20.06
N GLY A 406 -16.77 -6.68 20.06
CA GLY A 406 -16.24 -5.45 19.47
C GLY A 406 -15.63 -4.51 20.50
N THR A 407 -14.52 -3.88 20.19
CA THR A 407 -13.93 -2.84 21.05
C THR A 407 -13.62 -1.56 20.29
N LEU A 408 -14.18 -0.43 20.73
CA LEU A 408 -13.80 0.92 20.30
C LEU A 408 -13.12 1.67 21.44
N LYS A 409 -11.95 2.23 21.18
CA LYS A 409 -11.24 3.12 22.11
C LYS A 409 -10.90 4.44 21.45
N VAL A 410 -11.39 5.55 22.01
CA VAL A 410 -11.06 6.92 21.59
C VAL A 410 -10.38 7.62 22.77
N LEU A 411 -9.06 7.67 22.73
CA LEU A 411 -8.22 8.03 23.87
C LEU A 411 -7.39 9.27 23.54
N GLN A 412 -7.47 10.30 24.37
CA GLN A 412 -6.66 11.52 24.23
C GLN A 412 -6.76 12.15 22.84
N SER A 413 -7.90 11.99 22.17
CA SER A 413 -8.07 12.29 20.74
C SER A 413 -9.11 13.38 20.50
N VAL A 414 -9.09 13.97 19.31
CA VAL A 414 -10.04 15.00 18.89
C VAL A 414 -10.79 14.53 17.65
N VAL A 415 -12.12 14.63 17.70
CA VAL A 415 -13.05 14.29 16.63
C VAL A 415 -13.87 15.54 16.32
N HIS A 416 -13.50 16.26 15.25
CA HIS A 416 -14.19 17.49 14.82
C HIS A 416 -15.55 17.24 14.12
N GLY A 417 -15.91 15.98 13.94
CA GLY A 417 -17.13 15.54 13.26
C GLY A 417 -18.01 14.65 14.14
N ASP A 418 -18.91 13.93 13.51
CA ASP A 418 -19.78 12.96 14.19
C ASP A 418 -18.97 11.72 14.61
N LEU A 419 -19.39 11.10 15.70
CA LEU A 419 -18.89 9.83 16.20
C LEU A 419 -20.04 8.83 16.19
N PHE A 420 -19.95 7.80 15.35
CA PHE A 420 -20.92 6.72 15.27
C PHE A 420 -20.22 5.37 15.52
N THR A 421 -20.78 4.58 16.43
CA THR A 421 -20.40 3.17 16.59
C THR A 421 -21.65 2.29 16.58
N SER A 422 -21.55 1.11 15.98
CA SER A 422 -22.57 0.05 15.99
C SER A 422 -21.86 -1.30 16.10
N LEU A 423 -21.88 -1.91 17.28
CA LEU A 423 -21.08 -3.12 17.57
C LEU A 423 -21.85 -4.45 17.42
N ASN A 424 -23.18 -4.39 17.27
CA ASN A 424 -24.09 -5.50 17.01
C ASN A 424 -24.05 -6.57 18.13
N SER A 425 -23.98 -7.87 17.81
CA SER A 425 -23.97 -8.93 18.82
C SER A 425 -22.57 -9.20 19.37
N GLY A 426 -22.49 -9.55 20.65
CA GLY A 426 -21.29 -9.91 21.41
C GLY A 426 -21.11 -9.03 22.64
N ASN A 427 -20.12 -9.33 23.50
CA ASN A 427 -19.83 -8.49 24.66
C ASN A 427 -18.97 -7.31 24.21
N ASP A 428 -19.62 -6.20 23.90
CA ASP A 428 -18.98 -5.07 23.25
C ASP A 428 -18.43 -4.05 24.27
N ALA A 429 -17.38 -3.33 23.89
CA ALA A 429 -16.74 -2.33 24.73
C ALA A 429 -16.49 -1.01 23.98
N VAL A 430 -16.98 0.10 24.53
CA VAL A 430 -16.70 1.46 24.05
C VAL A 430 -16.02 2.26 25.16
N VAL A 431 -14.83 2.79 24.89
CA VAL A 431 -14.07 3.62 25.83
C VAL A 431 -13.76 4.97 25.20
N ILE A 432 -14.27 6.05 25.77
CA ILE A 432 -13.91 7.43 25.39
C ILE A 432 -13.23 8.09 26.59
N GLN A 433 -11.94 8.40 26.46
CA GLN A 433 -11.17 8.91 27.58
C GLN A 433 -10.31 10.13 27.19
N ASN A 434 -10.42 11.21 27.97
CA ASN A 434 -9.63 12.43 27.79
C ASN A 434 -9.72 13.00 26.35
N SER A 435 -10.89 12.84 25.72
CA SER A 435 -11.08 13.16 24.31
C SER A 435 -12.05 14.33 24.13
N GLN A 436 -12.02 14.95 22.95
CA GLN A 436 -12.94 16.00 22.54
C GLN A 436 -13.74 15.54 21.32
N ILE A 437 -15.07 15.57 21.41
CA ILE A 437 -16.00 15.24 20.32
C ILE A 437 -16.85 16.47 20.03
N ASP A 438 -16.75 16.99 18.81
CA ASP A 438 -17.41 18.23 18.41
C ASP A 438 -18.80 17.97 17.79
N GLY A 439 -18.93 16.92 16.98
CA GLY A 439 -20.19 16.48 16.37
C GLY A 439 -20.99 15.51 17.23
N VAL A 440 -22.10 15.01 16.68
CA VAL A 440 -23.03 14.12 17.38
C VAL A 440 -22.35 12.80 17.69
N ALA A 441 -22.46 12.33 18.93
CA ALA A 441 -21.94 11.05 19.36
C ALA A 441 -23.08 10.04 19.54
N ASN A 442 -23.08 8.96 18.75
CA ASN A 442 -24.01 7.85 18.82
C ASN A 442 -23.24 6.58 19.16
N LEU A 443 -23.38 6.13 20.41
CA LEU A 443 -22.71 4.95 20.95
C LEU A 443 -23.68 3.77 21.03
N TYR A 444 -23.65 2.89 20.04
CA TYR A 444 -24.52 1.73 19.98
C TYR A 444 -23.75 0.42 20.15
N THR A 445 -24.06 -0.30 21.22
CA THR A 445 -23.60 -1.68 21.45
C THR A 445 -24.75 -2.69 21.33
N TYR A 446 -25.94 -2.26 20.90
CA TYR A 446 -27.09 -3.14 20.87
C TYR A 446 -26.97 -4.26 19.83
N GLY A 447 -27.36 -5.47 20.24
CA GLY A 447 -27.48 -6.66 19.41
C GLY A 447 -28.69 -7.51 19.79
N PRO A 448 -29.04 -8.54 18.98
CA PRO A 448 -30.12 -9.48 19.29
C PRO A 448 -29.78 -10.48 20.42
N GLY A 449 -28.52 -10.55 20.84
CA GLY A 449 -28.04 -11.41 21.92
C GLY A 449 -28.33 -10.81 23.30
N ALA A 450 -28.35 -11.66 24.33
CA ALA A 450 -28.36 -11.23 25.73
C ALA A 450 -26.91 -11.08 26.21
N ASP A 451 -26.28 -10.01 25.78
CA ASP A 451 -24.84 -9.81 25.86
C ASP A 451 -24.46 -9.02 27.14
N ARG A 452 -23.19 -8.66 27.31
CA ARG A 452 -22.73 -7.82 28.43
C ARG A 452 -21.85 -6.72 27.90
N ASP A 453 -22.46 -5.59 27.62
CA ASP A 453 -21.76 -4.46 27.04
C ASP A 453 -21.16 -3.55 28.10
N MET A 454 -20.10 -2.85 27.71
CA MET A 454 -19.43 -1.88 28.55
C MET A 454 -19.21 -0.57 27.80
N VAL A 455 -19.81 0.52 28.29
CA VAL A 455 -19.55 1.88 27.80
C VAL A 455 -18.91 2.69 28.91
N THR A 456 -17.67 3.15 28.70
CA THR A 456 -16.92 3.98 29.65
C THR A 456 -16.56 5.33 29.03
N ILE A 457 -16.97 6.42 29.66
CA ILE A 457 -16.68 7.80 29.25
C ILE A 457 -16.02 8.55 30.40
N SER A 458 -14.80 9.04 30.21
CA SER A 458 -14.07 9.77 31.26
C SER A 458 -13.23 10.94 30.78
N GLY A 459 -13.19 12.03 31.57
CA GLY A 459 -12.35 13.20 31.32
C GLY A 459 -12.55 13.89 29.96
N SER A 460 -13.70 13.69 29.32
CA SER A 460 -13.94 14.07 27.92
C SER A 460 -14.90 15.25 27.78
N ARG A 461 -14.88 15.90 26.60
CA ARG A 461 -15.77 17.01 26.24
C ARG A 461 -16.63 16.64 25.03
N PHE A 462 -17.93 16.92 25.13
CA PHE A 462 -18.90 16.70 24.05
C PHE A 462 -19.61 18.01 23.76
N TYR A 463 -19.39 18.59 22.57
CA TYR A 463 -20.03 19.86 22.19
C TYR A 463 -21.43 19.68 21.61
N SER A 464 -21.72 18.51 21.07
CA SER A 464 -23.00 18.12 20.49
C SER A 464 -23.67 17.01 21.32
N PRO A 465 -24.90 16.58 20.98
CA PRO A 465 -25.59 15.53 21.71
C PRO A 465 -24.81 14.21 21.76
N LEU A 466 -24.92 13.52 22.89
CA LEU A 466 -24.43 12.16 23.11
C LEU A 466 -25.63 11.23 23.31
N THR A 467 -25.69 10.16 22.54
CA THR A 467 -26.60 9.04 22.74
C THR A 467 -25.80 7.79 23.05
N VAL A 468 -26.17 7.07 24.11
CA VAL A 468 -25.66 5.74 24.45
C VAL A 468 -26.85 4.79 24.44
N ARG A 469 -26.79 3.71 23.66
CA ARG A 469 -27.78 2.63 23.70
C ARG A 469 -27.08 1.28 23.77
N THR A 470 -27.44 0.50 24.77
CA THR A 470 -27.02 -0.90 24.91
C THR A 470 -28.15 -1.85 24.52
N GLY A 471 -27.84 -3.13 24.42
CA GLY A 471 -28.71 -4.18 23.88
C GLY A 471 -29.57 -4.85 24.93
N ILE A 472 -30.02 -6.06 24.60
CA ILE A 472 -30.51 -6.98 25.63
C ILE A 472 -29.27 -7.51 26.35
N GLY A 473 -29.26 -7.56 27.68
CA GLY A 473 -28.04 -7.92 28.38
C GLY A 473 -27.98 -7.43 29.81
N ASN A 474 -26.91 -7.77 30.52
CA ASN A 474 -26.59 -7.07 31.77
C ASN A 474 -25.43 -6.13 31.46
N ASP A 475 -25.75 -4.88 31.19
CA ASP A 475 -24.82 -3.90 30.64
C ASP A 475 -24.24 -2.97 31.70
N SER A 476 -23.10 -2.36 31.38
CA SER A 476 -22.38 -1.45 32.29
C SER A 476 -22.06 -0.14 31.59
N ILE A 477 -22.69 0.93 32.03
CA ILE A 477 -22.49 2.29 31.51
C ILE A 477 -21.87 3.15 32.62
N SER A 478 -20.66 3.63 32.39
CA SER A 478 -19.91 4.46 33.33
C SER A 478 -19.50 5.79 32.71
N ILE A 479 -20.12 6.88 33.15
CA ILE A 479 -19.79 8.26 32.76
C ILE A 479 -19.22 8.97 33.99
N ALA A 480 -17.89 9.04 34.08
CA ALA A 480 -17.21 9.50 35.29
C ALA A 480 -16.03 10.43 35.01
N GLY A 481 -15.55 11.17 36.01
CA GLY A 481 -14.23 11.80 35.92
C GLY A 481 -14.19 13.14 35.18
N ARG A 482 -15.09 14.06 35.52
CA ARG A 482 -15.08 15.47 35.07
C ARG A 482 -15.35 15.66 33.58
N ASN A 483 -16.25 14.87 33.01
CA ASN A 483 -16.74 15.13 31.66
C ASN A 483 -17.52 16.46 31.59
N GLN A 484 -17.51 17.09 30.42
CA GLN A 484 -18.29 18.28 30.10
C GLN A 484 -19.22 18.00 28.91
N PHE A 485 -20.53 18.10 29.14
CA PHE A 485 -21.54 17.86 28.11
C PHE A 485 -22.26 19.17 27.78
N PHE A 486 -21.98 19.74 26.61
CA PHE A 486 -22.67 20.93 26.12
C PHE A 486 -23.99 20.57 25.42
N GLY A 487 -24.01 19.43 24.72
CA GLY A 487 -25.23 18.85 24.17
C GLY A 487 -26.04 18.04 25.18
N ASN A 488 -27.22 17.60 24.76
CA ASN A 488 -28.06 16.69 25.55
C ASN A 488 -27.42 15.29 25.59
N VAL A 489 -27.63 14.58 26.70
CA VAL A 489 -27.18 13.21 26.91
C VAL A 489 -28.40 12.30 27.01
N LEU A 490 -28.46 11.27 26.17
CA LEU A 490 -29.47 10.21 26.22
C LEU A 490 -28.76 8.88 26.52
N ILE A 491 -29.25 8.16 27.52
CA ILE A 491 -28.80 6.81 27.88
C ILE A 491 -30.02 5.90 27.87
N ASP A 492 -29.90 4.76 27.21
CA ASP A 492 -30.92 3.71 27.13
C ASP A 492 -30.22 2.36 27.34
N ALA A 493 -30.42 1.75 28.51
CA ALA A 493 -29.79 0.46 28.85
C ALA A 493 -30.66 -0.76 28.46
N ASN A 494 -31.92 -0.52 28.05
CA ASN A 494 -32.81 -1.49 27.43
C ASN A 494 -33.26 -2.66 28.32
N LEU A 495 -32.96 -3.93 28.01
CA LEU A 495 -33.51 -5.09 28.75
C LEU A 495 -32.40 -5.82 29.50
N GLY A 496 -32.53 -5.94 30.82
CA GLY A 496 -31.75 -6.82 31.68
C GLY A 496 -31.40 -6.15 33.01
N ASN A 497 -30.36 -6.61 33.72
CA ASN A 497 -29.98 -6.00 35.01
C ASN A 497 -28.77 -5.10 34.80
N ASP A 498 -29.03 -3.84 34.55
CA ASP A 498 -28.04 -2.89 34.07
C ASP A 498 -27.44 -2.06 35.20
N VAL A 499 -26.20 -1.62 34.98
CA VAL A 499 -25.46 -0.76 35.90
C VAL A 499 -25.14 0.55 35.22
N VAL A 500 -25.76 1.64 35.69
CA VAL A 500 -25.53 3.00 35.17
C VAL A 500 -24.89 3.88 36.24
N LEU A 501 -23.60 4.21 36.06
CA LEU A 501 -22.81 5.05 36.96
C LEU A 501 -22.56 6.42 36.30
N ILE A 502 -23.07 7.49 36.90
CA ILE A 502 -22.88 8.87 36.41
C ILE A 502 -22.27 9.70 37.54
N SER A 503 -20.98 10.02 37.46
CA SER A 503 -20.31 10.70 38.58
C SER A 503 -19.35 11.83 38.22
N ASN A 504 -19.38 12.90 39.03
CA ASN A 504 -18.45 14.00 38.98
C ASN A 504 -18.37 14.70 37.60
N ASN A 505 -19.50 14.87 36.91
CA ASN A 505 -19.57 15.51 35.59
C ASN A 505 -20.23 16.91 35.65
N THR A 506 -20.03 17.69 34.60
CA THR A 506 -20.76 18.95 34.37
C THR A 506 -21.62 18.83 33.12
N PHE A 507 -22.93 19.04 33.28
CA PHE A 507 -23.91 19.03 32.21
C PHE A 507 -24.45 20.44 31.99
N TYR A 508 -24.24 20.97 30.79
CA TYR A 508 -24.88 22.19 30.31
C TYR A 508 -26.16 21.85 29.52
N GLY A 509 -26.17 20.72 28.81
CA GLY A 509 -27.37 20.11 28.22
C GLY A 509 -28.09 19.15 29.17
N SER A 510 -29.33 18.79 28.85
CA SER A 510 -30.14 17.88 29.67
C SER A 510 -29.64 16.44 29.60
N ILE A 511 -29.83 15.67 30.66
CA ILE A 511 -29.58 14.23 30.67
C ILE A 511 -30.88 13.46 30.88
N VAL A 512 -31.10 12.44 30.06
CA VAL A 512 -32.16 11.43 30.23
C VAL A 512 -31.49 10.07 30.23
N ALA A 513 -31.70 9.30 31.29
CA ALA A 513 -31.26 7.92 31.40
C ALA A 513 -32.46 7.01 31.68
N THR A 514 -32.68 6.04 30.81
CA THR A 514 -33.68 4.98 30.97
C THR A 514 -32.92 3.67 31.17
N LEU A 515 -33.13 3.02 32.32
CA LEU A 515 -32.46 1.76 32.62
C LEU A 515 -33.22 0.59 31.98
N GLY A 516 -34.56 0.62 32.01
CA GLY A 516 -35.38 -0.18 31.12
C GLY A 516 -36.11 -1.28 31.86
N ALA A 517 -36.01 -2.55 31.47
CA ALA A 517 -36.67 -3.63 32.22
C ALA A 517 -35.68 -4.60 32.84
N GLY A 518 -35.81 -4.82 34.16
CA GLY A 518 -35.04 -5.78 34.93
C GLY A 518 -34.82 -5.28 36.35
N ASN A 519 -33.71 -5.65 36.99
CA ASN A 519 -33.40 -5.11 38.33
C ASN A 519 -32.15 -4.26 38.23
N ASP A 520 -32.36 -2.98 37.94
CA ASP A 520 -31.29 -2.09 37.54
C ASP A 520 -30.65 -1.37 38.73
N TYR A 521 -29.43 -0.90 38.54
CA TYR A 521 -28.69 -0.11 39.51
C TYR A 521 -28.21 1.21 38.91
N GLY A 522 -28.82 2.30 39.36
CA GLY A 522 -28.38 3.67 39.06
C GLY A 522 -27.52 4.26 40.18
N ASN A 523 -26.38 4.86 39.85
CA ASN A 523 -25.54 5.57 40.80
C ASN A 523 -25.16 6.95 40.28
N VAL A 524 -25.72 8.01 40.88
CA VAL A 524 -25.57 9.39 40.39
C VAL A 524 -25.01 10.29 41.48
N ILE A 525 -23.69 10.57 41.41
CA ILE A 525 -22.96 11.25 42.48
C ILE A 525 -22.19 12.48 41.97
N GLY A 526 -22.31 13.60 42.68
CA GLY A 526 -21.38 14.72 42.52
C GLY A 526 -21.47 15.44 41.18
N ASN A 527 -22.60 15.33 40.48
CA ASN A 527 -22.79 15.98 39.18
C ASN A 527 -23.31 17.41 39.33
N ARG A 528 -22.98 18.26 38.36
CA ARG A 528 -23.47 19.64 38.26
C ARG A 528 -24.33 19.81 37.01
N PHE A 529 -25.61 20.09 37.19
CA PHE A 529 -26.59 20.35 36.13
C PHE A 529 -26.85 21.87 36.03
N LEU A 530 -26.24 22.52 35.03
CA LEU A 530 -26.26 23.97 34.85
C LEU A 530 -27.41 24.43 33.96
N GLY A 531 -28.62 24.53 34.51
CA GLY A 531 -29.83 24.90 33.76
C GLY A 531 -30.48 23.72 33.01
N ALA A 532 -29.76 22.61 32.91
CA ALA A 532 -30.21 21.31 32.44
C ALA A 532 -31.12 20.59 33.45
N SER A 533 -32.06 19.80 32.96
CA SER A 533 -32.75 18.79 33.77
C SER A 533 -32.06 17.44 33.66
N ALA A 534 -31.94 16.74 34.78
CA ALA A 534 -31.62 15.32 34.81
C ALA A 534 -32.88 14.49 35.04
N THR A 535 -33.15 13.52 34.19
CA THR A 535 -34.21 12.51 34.41
C THR A 535 -33.56 11.13 34.38
N ILE A 536 -33.82 10.33 35.41
CA ILE A 536 -33.39 8.94 35.48
C ILE A 536 -34.62 8.10 35.79
N ASP A 537 -34.87 7.12 34.94
CA ASP A 537 -36.03 6.26 35.00
C ASP A 537 -35.56 4.81 35.11
N GLY A 538 -35.83 4.17 36.26
CA GLY A 538 -35.56 2.75 36.47
C GLY A 538 -36.31 1.87 35.47
N GLY A 539 -37.48 2.31 35.01
CA GLY A 539 -38.36 1.54 34.14
C GLY A 539 -39.15 0.49 34.90
N SER A 540 -39.12 -0.77 34.48
CA SER A 540 -39.91 -1.84 35.11
C SER A 540 -39.03 -2.85 35.82
N GLY A 541 -39.35 -3.12 37.09
CA GLY A 541 -38.76 -4.19 37.88
C GLY A 541 -38.39 -3.69 39.27
N ARG A 542 -37.31 -4.23 39.87
CA ARG A 542 -36.88 -3.84 41.22
C ARG A 542 -35.57 -3.07 41.16
N ASP A 543 -35.72 -1.81 40.78
CA ASP A 543 -34.58 -0.93 40.52
C ASP A 543 -34.09 -0.26 41.80
N GLN A 544 -32.79 -0.03 41.84
CA GLN A 544 -32.12 0.64 42.95
C GLN A 544 -31.44 1.90 42.44
N ILE A 545 -31.54 2.96 43.23
CA ILE A 545 -30.79 4.18 42.96
C ILE A 545 -30.02 4.66 44.19
N PHE A 546 -28.75 4.96 43.97
CA PHE A 546 -27.96 5.78 44.89
C PHE A 546 -27.75 7.16 44.29
N GLN A 547 -28.09 8.20 45.04
CA GLN A 547 -27.79 9.58 44.65
C GLN A 547 -27.15 10.36 45.79
N SER A 548 -26.17 11.21 45.47
CA SER A 548 -25.51 12.04 46.47
C SER A 548 -24.87 13.27 45.85
N ARG A 549 -24.93 14.42 46.54
CA ARG A 549 -24.14 15.63 46.21
C ARG A 549 -24.33 16.17 44.77
N ASN A 550 -25.50 15.94 44.15
CA ASN A 550 -25.81 16.52 42.85
C ASN A 550 -26.30 17.97 43.00
N GLN A 551 -25.91 18.85 42.09
CA GLN A 551 -26.36 20.24 42.02
C GLN A 551 -27.26 20.45 40.81
N GLY A 552 -28.43 21.07 40.99
CA GLY A 552 -29.37 21.36 39.90
C GLY A 552 -30.63 20.49 39.94
N ARG A 553 -31.47 20.60 38.91
CA ARG A 553 -32.76 19.91 38.85
C ARG A 553 -32.58 18.46 38.42
N SER A 554 -33.05 17.53 39.25
CA SER A 554 -33.06 16.09 38.95
C SER A 554 -34.40 15.47 39.30
N SER A 555 -34.83 14.49 38.51
CA SER A 555 -36.04 13.68 38.68
C SER A 555 -35.66 12.21 38.57
N PHE A 556 -36.08 11.41 39.54
CA PHE A 556 -35.86 9.97 39.60
C PHE A 556 -37.22 9.29 39.61
N ARG A 557 -37.45 8.35 38.70
CA ARG A 557 -38.74 7.68 38.49
C ARG A 557 -38.55 6.18 38.55
N ASN A 558 -39.60 5.49 39.01
CA ASN A 558 -39.66 4.03 39.05
C ASN A 558 -38.50 3.37 39.83
N PHE A 559 -38.20 3.90 41.02
CA PHE A 559 -37.32 3.26 42.00
C PHE A 559 -38.15 2.94 43.26
N PRO A 560 -38.70 1.71 43.38
CA PRO A 560 -39.67 1.34 44.42
C PRO A 560 -39.11 1.23 45.84
#